data_AF-A0A922MKG5-F1
#
_entry.id   AF-A0A922MKG5-F1
#
_cell.length_a   1.000
_cell.length_b   1.000
_cell.length_c   1.000
_cell.angle_alpha   90.00
_cell.angle_beta   90.00
_cell.angle_gamma   90.00
#
_symmetry.space_group_name_H-M   'P 1'
#
loop_
_entity.id
_entity.type
_entity.pdbx_description
1 polymer ?
#
loop_
_entity_poly.entity_id
_entity_poly.type
_entity_poly.pdbx_seq_one_letter_code
_entity_poly.pdbx_strand_id
1 'polypeptide(L)'
;MVGAMPVNLIPKFCNGTMDSHNGTEDSEIQVHIGSRVKCNDDFGTVKYIGEVHGYKGIWYGVEWDDPARGKHDGSVDDVQYFKASKPGAGSFIRPNKISPLKTCAEAIRKYYGDREVSHKHSYTNKTNFLNIFLNFIWIQLSQYDEVTRKIVDVNITNFDRLLEVCVHDQNISKAGEVASLCPNVRSLDVSRNLFCNWREVIQLSAQLPDLRELDVNKNRMAIDMPEETLAQLSINFANLEKLNISVCDYEWADILALSHLWPKLNEMIAAYNRIKTIIPPTVTLRTLTVLKLDGNPLASWYEVMNLGTMKNLKVLSLNDCQITEIRFNDNPDDKVDLFEKLEVLFLNRNRINDVSIVIGTFLIGVAM
;
A
#
# COMPACT_ATOMS: atom_id res chain seq x y z
N MET A 1 -6.01 22.17 -52.90
CA MET A 1 -5.84 23.25 -51.90
C MET A 1 -6.48 22.76 -50.62
N VAL A 2 -5.66 22.26 -49.70
CA VAL A 2 -6.10 21.68 -48.42
C VAL A 2 -5.69 22.67 -47.34
N GLY A 3 -6.68 23.23 -46.64
CA GLY A 3 -6.48 24.19 -45.56
C GLY A 3 -6.04 23.47 -44.28
N ALA A 4 -4.87 23.84 -43.76
CA ALA A 4 -4.37 23.40 -42.47
C ALA A 4 -4.96 24.27 -41.35
N MET A 5 -5.50 23.62 -40.32
CA MET A 5 -5.94 24.22 -39.06
C MET A 5 -4.74 24.63 -38.18
N PRO A 6 -4.80 25.72 -37.41
CA PRO A 6 -3.72 26.09 -36.49
C PRO A 6 -3.73 25.27 -35.20
N VAL A 7 -2.51 25.00 -34.75
CA VAL A 7 -2.11 24.15 -33.61
C VAL A 7 -2.39 24.83 -32.26
N ASN A 8 -2.84 24.02 -31.30
CA ASN A 8 -3.14 24.35 -29.91
C ASN A 8 -2.03 25.16 -29.20
N LEU A 9 -2.45 26.22 -28.48
CA LEU A 9 -1.64 26.90 -27.47
C LEU A 9 -1.53 26.01 -26.22
N ILE A 10 -0.31 25.61 -25.89
CA ILE A 10 0.10 25.06 -24.59
C ILE A 10 0.48 26.26 -23.70
N PRO A 11 -0.08 26.44 -22.49
CA PRO A 11 0.41 27.46 -21.57
C PRO A 11 1.80 27.09 -21.04
N LYS A 12 2.73 28.04 -21.17
CA LYS A 12 4.13 27.97 -20.73
C LYS A 12 4.23 27.79 -19.21
N PHE A 13 5.04 26.82 -18.78
CA PHE A 13 5.51 26.71 -17.40
C PHE A 13 6.51 27.83 -17.11
N CYS A 14 6.26 28.62 -16.06
CA CYS A 14 7.24 29.55 -15.51
C CYS A 14 8.04 28.84 -14.40
N ASN A 15 9.30 28.51 -14.70
CA ASN A 15 10.30 28.18 -13.68
C ASN A 15 10.63 29.45 -12.90
N GLY A 16 10.31 29.47 -11.61
CA GLY A 16 10.81 30.45 -10.66
C GLY A 16 11.86 29.80 -9.76
N THR A 17 13.14 29.93 -10.14
CA THR A 17 14.27 29.76 -9.24
C THR A 17 14.46 31.03 -8.41
N MET A 18 14.58 30.89 -7.09
CA MET A 18 15.31 31.84 -6.26
C MET A 18 16.11 31.06 -5.23
N ASP A 19 17.43 31.15 -5.37
CA ASP A 19 18.43 30.67 -4.43
C ASP A 19 18.50 31.57 -3.19
N SER A 20 18.61 30.95 -2.02
CA SER A 20 19.38 31.51 -0.91
C SER A 20 20.04 30.36 -0.15
N HIS A 21 21.37 30.27 -0.23
CA HIS A 21 22.18 29.27 0.44
C HIS A 21 22.19 29.45 1.96
N ASN A 22 21.93 28.36 2.68
CA ASN A 22 22.70 27.91 3.85
C ASN A 22 22.37 26.46 4.21
N GLY A 23 23.31 25.55 3.89
CA GLY A 23 23.67 24.33 4.61
C GLY A 23 22.60 23.43 5.22
N THR A 24 22.00 22.57 4.40
CA THR A 24 21.85 21.10 4.54
C THR A 24 21.11 20.66 3.28
N GLU A 25 21.61 19.64 2.56
CA GLU A 25 20.87 19.04 1.44
C GLU A 25 19.67 18.22 1.97
N ASP A 26 18.72 18.88 2.62
CA ASP A 26 17.35 18.38 2.74
C ASP A 26 16.62 18.85 1.48
N SER A 27 16.73 18.07 0.41
CA SER A 27 15.85 18.25 -0.75
C SER A 27 14.41 18.03 -0.29
N GLU A 28 13.67 19.10 0.06
CA GLU A 28 12.28 18.98 0.46
C GLU A 28 11.50 18.17 -0.59
N ILE A 29 10.82 17.11 -0.15
CA ILE A 29 10.03 16.26 -1.04
C ILE A 29 8.90 17.09 -1.62
N GLN A 30 9.00 17.41 -2.92
CA GLN A 30 8.00 18.22 -3.60
C GLN A 30 6.69 17.48 -3.85
N VAL A 31 5.59 18.14 -3.49
CA VAL A 31 4.22 17.67 -3.76
C VAL A 31 3.84 18.04 -5.19
N HIS A 32 3.39 17.05 -5.96
CA HIS A 32 2.94 17.19 -7.35
C HIS A 32 1.50 16.67 -7.52
N ILE A 33 0.88 16.92 -8.67
CA ILE A 33 -0.44 16.34 -9.00
C ILE A 33 -0.31 14.81 -9.00
N GLY A 34 -1.23 14.12 -8.33
CA GLY A 34 -1.17 12.68 -8.09
C GLY A 34 -0.49 12.28 -6.77
N SER A 35 0.25 13.20 -6.13
CA SER A 35 0.82 12.94 -4.80
C SER A 35 -0.27 12.64 -3.77
N ARG A 36 0.03 11.71 -2.88
CA ARG A 36 -0.73 11.45 -1.66
C ARG A 36 -0.30 12.44 -0.60
N VAL A 37 -1.28 13.04 0.08
CA VAL A 37 -1.06 14.04 1.12
C VAL A 37 -1.89 13.72 2.35
N LYS A 38 -1.40 14.19 3.50
CA LYS A 38 -2.14 14.17 4.77
C LYS A 38 -2.37 15.60 5.23
N CYS A 39 -3.56 15.88 5.75
CA CYS A 39 -3.91 17.14 6.41
C CYS A 39 -4.58 16.82 7.73
N ASN A 40 -3.90 17.08 8.85
CA ASN A 40 -4.25 16.52 10.16
C ASN A 40 -4.26 14.99 10.08
N ASP A 41 -5.42 14.34 10.26
CA ASP A 41 -5.59 12.89 10.17
C ASP A 41 -6.24 12.42 8.87
N ASP A 42 -6.62 13.35 7.99
CA ASP A 42 -7.28 13.06 6.72
C ASP A 42 -6.27 12.84 5.59
N PHE A 43 -6.49 11.78 4.81
CA PHE A 43 -5.68 11.45 3.64
C PHE A 43 -6.38 11.86 2.35
N GLY A 44 -5.61 12.29 1.36
CA GLY A 44 -6.16 12.65 0.05
C GLY A 44 -5.12 12.60 -1.08
N THR A 45 -5.60 12.76 -2.31
CA THR A 45 -4.77 12.86 -3.52
C THR A 45 -4.85 14.27 -4.08
N VAL A 46 -3.70 14.86 -4.40
CA VAL A 46 -3.64 16.15 -5.08
C VAL A 46 -4.12 16.00 -6.53
N LYS A 47 -5.12 16.79 -6.93
CA LYS A 47 -5.70 16.83 -8.28
C LYS A 47 -5.43 18.12 -9.03
N TYR A 48 -5.09 19.19 -8.31
CA TYR A 48 -4.79 20.51 -8.88
C TYR A 48 -3.74 21.23 -8.04
N ILE A 49 -2.84 21.95 -8.69
CA ILE A 49 -1.90 22.89 -8.05
C ILE A 49 -1.91 24.17 -8.89
N GLY A 50 -2.27 25.30 -8.29
CA GLY A 50 -2.32 26.58 -9.00
C GLY A 50 -3.12 27.65 -8.29
N GLU A 51 -3.30 28.79 -8.96
CA GLU A 51 -4.14 29.87 -8.47
C GLU A 51 -5.64 29.54 -8.63
N VAL A 52 -6.46 29.99 -7.68
CA VAL A 52 -7.92 29.82 -7.72
C VAL A 52 -8.55 31.21 -7.85
N HIS A 53 -9.52 31.33 -8.74
CA HIS A 53 -10.19 32.59 -9.05
C HIS A 53 -10.77 33.20 -7.77
N GLY A 54 -10.51 34.48 -7.53
CA GLY A 54 -10.92 35.17 -6.30
C GLY A 54 -10.00 34.97 -5.10
N TYR A 55 -8.97 34.10 -5.17
CA TYR A 55 -8.07 33.81 -4.06
C TYR A 55 -6.60 33.98 -4.43
N LYS A 56 -5.85 34.77 -3.63
CA LYS A 56 -4.42 35.02 -3.86
C LYS A 56 -3.55 33.79 -3.60
N GLY A 57 -2.50 33.62 -4.39
CA GLY A 57 -1.44 32.61 -4.17
C GLY A 57 -1.85 31.18 -4.55
N ILE A 58 -0.91 30.25 -4.40
CA ILE A 58 -1.10 28.84 -4.79
C ILE A 58 -2.05 28.11 -3.83
N TRP A 59 -2.88 27.25 -4.42
CA TRP A 59 -3.78 26.32 -3.77
C TRP A 59 -3.57 24.91 -4.29
N TYR A 60 -3.84 23.95 -3.41
CA TYR A 60 -3.83 22.54 -3.71
C TYR A 60 -5.28 22.06 -3.72
N GLY A 61 -5.78 21.68 -4.89
CA GLY A 61 -7.02 20.94 -5.02
C GLY A 61 -6.77 19.48 -4.63
N VAL A 62 -7.41 19.02 -3.57
CA VAL A 62 -7.25 17.69 -2.99
C VAL A 62 -8.59 16.96 -3.06
N GLU A 63 -8.56 15.73 -3.58
CA GLU A 63 -9.64 14.76 -3.41
C GLU A 63 -9.38 13.95 -2.15
N TRP A 64 -10.28 14.03 -1.17
CA TRP A 64 -10.16 13.29 0.09
C TRP A 64 -10.56 11.84 -0.06
N ASP A 65 -9.93 11.00 0.75
CA ASP A 65 -10.23 9.59 0.81
C ASP A 65 -11.61 9.30 1.39
N ASP A 66 -11.97 10.08 2.40
CA ASP A 66 -13.31 10.19 2.98
C ASP A 66 -14.05 11.36 2.31
N PRO A 67 -15.11 11.08 1.53
CA PRO A 67 -15.92 12.13 0.91
C PRO A 67 -16.52 13.12 1.90
N ALA A 68 -16.80 12.72 3.15
CA ALA A 68 -17.40 13.59 4.16
C ALA A 68 -16.49 14.76 4.56
N ARG A 69 -15.18 14.61 4.36
CA ARG A 69 -14.18 15.65 4.61
C ARG A 69 -14.13 16.72 3.51
N GLY A 70 -14.62 16.40 2.33
CA GLY A 70 -14.65 17.32 1.21
C GLY A 70 -15.73 18.40 1.35
N LYS A 71 -15.73 19.34 0.41
CA LYS A 71 -16.60 20.53 0.40
C LYS A 71 -17.28 20.77 -0.95
N HIS A 72 -16.66 20.33 -2.03
CA HIS A 72 -17.08 20.62 -3.40
C HIS A 72 -16.47 19.61 -4.37
N ASP A 73 -16.89 19.64 -5.65
CA ASP A 73 -16.37 18.73 -6.69
C ASP A 73 -15.18 19.28 -7.48
N GLY A 74 -14.52 20.31 -6.94
CA GLY A 74 -13.30 20.91 -7.49
C GLY A 74 -13.55 22.14 -8.37
N SER A 75 -14.72 22.76 -8.19
CA SER A 75 -15.08 24.05 -8.76
C SER A 75 -15.20 25.14 -7.68
N VAL A 76 -14.95 26.39 -8.08
CA VAL A 76 -15.16 27.60 -7.28
C VAL A 76 -15.74 28.66 -8.21
N ASP A 77 -16.85 29.29 -7.82
CA ASP A 77 -17.53 30.34 -8.59
C ASP A 77 -17.71 29.97 -10.07
N ASP A 78 -18.28 28.77 -10.32
CA ASP A 78 -18.52 28.17 -11.64
C ASP A 78 -17.28 27.85 -12.49
N VAL A 79 -16.07 28.05 -11.98
CA VAL A 79 -14.81 27.65 -12.63
C VAL A 79 -14.39 26.27 -12.13
N GLN A 80 -14.25 25.30 -13.04
CA GLN A 80 -13.80 23.93 -12.74
C GLN A 80 -12.28 23.81 -12.84
N TYR A 81 -11.62 23.39 -11.75
CA TYR A 81 -10.15 23.20 -11.72
C TYR A 81 -9.75 21.72 -11.78
N PHE A 82 -10.49 20.87 -11.09
CA PHE A 82 -10.35 19.41 -11.14
C PHE A 82 -11.70 18.77 -10.87
N LYS A 83 -11.92 17.53 -11.28
CA LYS A 83 -13.16 16.80 -10.98
C LYS A 83 -12.90 15.72 -9.94
N ALA A 84 -13.66 15.75 -8.84
CA ALA A 84 -13.66 14.65 -7.88
C ALA A 84 -14.37 13.41 -8.48
N SER A 85 -13.84 12.23 -8.20
CA SER A 85 -14.43 10.93 -8.54
C SER A 85 -15.67 10.61 -7.69
N LYS A 86 -15.73 11.14 -6.46
CA LYS A 86 -16.87 11.03 -5.55
C LYS A 86 -17.47 12.41 -5.29
N PRO A 87 -18.81 12.56 -5.36
CA PRO A 87 -19.48 13.81 -5.06
C PRO A 87 -19.09 14.38 -3.71
N GLY A 88 -18.79 15.67 -3.67
CA GLY A 88 -18.39 16.43 -2.50
C GLY A 88 -16.98 16.16 -2.00
N ALA A 89 -16.21 15.22 -2.56
CA ALA A 89 -14.93 14.78 -1.97
C ALA A 89 -13.76 15.75 -2.17
N GLY A 90 -13.92 16.81 -2.97
CA GLY A 90 -12.87 17.79 -3.24
C GLY A 90 -12.76 18.91 -2.21
N SER A 91 -11.57 19.47 -2.03
CA SER A 91 -11.32 20.73 -1.32
C SER A 91 -10.13 21.48 -1.90
N PHE A 92 -10.10 22.80 -1.80
CA PHE A 92 -8.86 23.57 -1.92
C PHE A 92 -8.24 23.82 -0.54
N ILE A 93 -6.95 23.50 -0.40
CA ILE A 93 -6.17 23.77 0.81
C ILE A 93 -4.90 24.57 0.50
N ARG A 94 -4.36 25.21 1.52
CA ARG A 94 -3.06 25.90 1.44
C ARG A 94 -1.91 24.91 1.59
N PRO A 95 -0.74 25.19 0.98
CA PRO A 95 0.43 24.31 1.08
C PRO A 95 0.82 23.99 2.53
N ASN A 96 0.76 24.99 3.42
CA ASN A 96 1.09 24.85 4.85
C ASN A 96 0.11 23.98 5.65
N LYS A 97 -0.98 23.50 5.05
CA LYS A 97 -1.90 22.51 5.65
C LYS A 97 -1.51 21.07 5.32
N ILE A 98 -0.64 20.86 4.34
CA ILE A 98 -0.12 19.53 4.02
C ILE A 98 0.94 19.16 5.05
N SER A 99 0.80 17.99 5.67
CA SER A 99 1.80 17.47 6.58
C SER A 99 3.12 17.18 5.86
N PRO A 100 4.28 17.39 6.50
CA PRO A 100 5.58 17.11 5.90
C PRO A 100 5.67 15.64 5.44
N LEU A 101 6.13 15.47 4.21
CA LEU A 101 6.44 14.18 3.62
C LEU A 101 7.80 13.70 4.12
N LYS A 102 7.98 12.39 4.21
CA LYS A 102 9.24 11.77 4.63
C LYS A 102 9.69 10.66 3.69
N THR A 103 10.97 10.35 3.75
CA THR A 103 11.49 9.07 3.25
C THR A 103 11.28 7.95 4.27
N CYS A 104 11.26 6.69 3.81
CA CYS A 104 11.24 5.53 4.71
C CYS A 104 12.50 5.52 5.58
N ALA A 105 13.65 5.84 4.99
CA ALA A 105 14.91 5.98 5.70
C ALA A 105 14.84 7.00 6.86
N GLU A 106 14.27 8.19 6.64
CA GLU A 106 14.04 9.19 7.71
C GLU A 106 13.11 8.66 8.80
N ALA A 107 12.02 8.00 8.40
CA ALA A 107 11.06 7.44 9.36
C ALA A 107 11.71 6.35 10.23
N ILE A 108 12.53 5.48 9.63
CA ILE A 108 13.29 4.45 10.35
C ILE A 108 14.30 5.09 11.30
N ARG A 109 15.12 6.04 10.82
CA ARG A 109 16.09 6.77 11.68
C ARG A 109 15.40 7.43 12.86
N LYS A 110 14.26 8.07 12.62
CA LYS A 110 13.51 8.72 13.70
C LYS A 110 12.91 7.69 14.66
N TYR A 111 12.29 6.64 14.16
CA TYR A 111 11.56 5.69 15.00
C TYR A 111 12.50 4.79 15.82
N TYR A 112 13.61 4.36 15.23
CA TYR A 112 14.57 3.44 15.84
C TYR A 112 15.82 4.14 16.40
N GLY A 113 16.10 5.38 15.99
CA GLY A 113 17.26 6.17 16.44
C GLY A 113 16.94 7.31 17.41
N ASP A 114 15.67 7.74 17.55
CA ASP A 114 15.30 8.84 18.45
C ASP A 114 14.85 8.35 19.84
N ARG A 115 15.38 9.01 20.88
CA ARG A 115 15.47 8.55 22.28
C ARG A 115 14.17 8.73 23.09
N GLU A 116 13.20 9.50 22.59
CA GLU A 116 11.94 9.83 23.30
C GLU A 116 10.69 9.11 22.74
N VAL A 117 10.80 8.50 21.55
CA VAL A 117 9.65 7.89 20.83
C VAL A 117 9.21 6.55 21.44
N SER A 118 10.07 5.96 22.29
CA SER A 118 9.90 4.64 22.93
C SER A 118 8.72 4.55 23.90
N HIS A 119 8.07 5.67 24.28
CA HIS A 119 6.98 5.68 25.26
C HIS A 119 5.57 5.85 24.69
N LYS A 120 5.38 6.09 23.37
CA LYS A 120 4.06 6.47 22.82
C LYS A 120 3.46 5.57 21.73
N HIS A 121 4.22 4.64 21.15
CA HIS A 121 3.70 3.81 20.04
C HIS A 121 3.40 2.37 20.47
N SER A 122 2.31 2.21 21.22
CA SER A 122 1.76 0.93 21.63
C SER A 122 0.82 0.36 20.56
N TYR A 123 1.32 0.02 19.37
CA TYR A 123 0.57 -0.76 18.40
C TYR A 123 1.50 -1.73 17.67
N THR A 124 2.02 -2.71 18.40
CA THR A 124 2.36 -4.08 17.97
C THR A 124 3.15 -4.76 19.09
N ASN A 125 2.78 -5.98 19.49
CA ASN A 125 3.42 -6.69 20.62
C ASN A 125 4.89 -7.10 20.36
N LYS A 126 5.42 -6.93 19.13
CA LYS A 126 6.79 -7.29 18.76
C LYS A 126 7.81 -6.14 18.86
N THR A 127 7.40 -4.88 18.68
CA THR A 127 8.31 -3.71 18.64
C THR A 127 8.81 -3.27 20.02
N ASN A 128 8.13 -3.67 21.11
CA ASN A 128 8.51 -3.28 22.47
C ASN A 128 9.84 -3.89 22.94
N PHE A 129 10.17 -5.13 22.56
CA PHE A 129 11.35 -5.79 23.15
C PHE A 129 12.68 -5.21 22.63
N LEU A 130 12.73 -4.86 21.34
CA LEU A 130 13.94 -4.33 20.72
C LEU A 130 14.20 -2.88 21.13
N ASN A 131 13.14 -2.07 21.26
CA ASN A 131 13.25 -0.72 21.82
C ASN A 131 13.74 -0.75 23.27
N ILE A 132 13.25 -1.69 24.08
CA ILE A 132 13.73 -1.89 25.46
C ILE A 132 15.19 -2.37 25.47
N PHE A 133 15.58 -3.29 24.59
CA PHE A 133 16.93 -3.84 24.52
C PHE A 133 17.97 -2.82 24.04
N LEU A 134 17.65 -2.04 23.01
CA LEU A 134 18.53 -0.97 22.50
C LEU A 134 18.71 0.14 23.54
N ASN A 135 17.63 0.52 24.24
CA ASN A 135 17.71 1.47 25.34
C ASN A 135 18.57 0.92 26.50
N PHE A 136 18.42 -0.37 26.83
CA PHE A 136 19.23 -1.03 27.86
C PHE A 136 20.73 -1.06 27.50
N ILE A 137 21.10 -1.43 26.27
CA ILE A 137 22.50 -1.39 25.81
C ILE A 137 23.06 0.02 25.93
N TRP A 138 22.28 1.03 25.55
CA TRP A 138 22.74 2.41 25.56
C TRP A 138 22.98 2.96 26.97
N ILE A 139 22.12 2.66 27.95
CA ILE A 139 22.33 3.03 29.37
C ILE A 139 23.67 2.48 29.87
N GLN A 140 24.00 1.24 29.53
CA GLN A 140 25.28 0.63 29.90
C GLN A 140 26.47 1.31 29.22
N LEU A 141 26.29 1.80 27.99
CA LEU A 141 27.36 2.42 27.19
C LEU A 141 27.55 3.93 27.45
N SER A 142 26.60 4.59 28.11
CA SER A 142 26.69 6.03 28.46
C SER A 142 27.88 6.40 29.38
N GLN A 143 28.47 5.39 30.02
CA GLN A 143 29.60 5.50 30.95
C GLN A 143 30.98 5.56 30.26
N TYR A 144 31.05 5.41 28.92
CA TYR A 144 32.31 5.39 28.16
C TYR A 144 32.68 6.77 27.56
N ASP A 145 33.95 6.92 27.14
CA ASP A 145 34.54 8.15 26.63
C ASP A 145 33.99 8.62 25.26
N GLU A 146 34.36 9.83 24.82
CA GLU A 146 33.79 10.48 23.63
C GLU A 146 34.13 9.75 22.31
N VAL A 147 35.28 9.09 22.24
CA VAL A 147 35.69 8.30 21.06
C VAL A 147 34.88 7.01 20.98
N THR A 148 34.71 6.32 22.11
CA THR A 148 33.86 5.13 22.20
C THR A 148 32.41 5.49 21.90
N ARG A 149 31.90 6.64 22.38
CA ARG A 149 30.58 7.15 21.99
C ARG A 149 30.44 7.38 20.49
N LYS A 150 31.40 8.01 19.81
CA LYS A 150 31.31 8.25 18.35
C LYS A 150 31.32 6.94 17.55
N ILE A 151 32.15 5.98 17.92
CA ILE A 151 32.19 4.65 17.27
C ILE A 151 30.89 3.88 17.53
N VAL A 152 30.35 3.99 18.74
CA VAL A 152 29.08 3.38 19.12
C VAL A 152 27.88 4.08 18.46
N ASP A 153 27.85 5.40 18.36
CA ASP A 153 26.78 6.17 17.70
C ASP A 153 26.66 5.78 16.23
N VAL A 154 27.78 5.64 15.50
CA VAL A 154 27.79 5.14 14.11
C VAL A 154 27.22 3.71 14.03
N ASN A 155 27.60 2.83 14.98
CA ASN A 155 27.08 1.45 15.06
C ASN A 155 25.62 1.36 15.56
N ILE A 156 25.07 2.39 16.22
CA ILE A 156 23.68 2.46 16.67
C ILE A 156 22.78 3.07 15.59
N THR A 157 23.31 3.94 14.73
CA THR A 157 22.58 4.50 13.57
C THR A 157 22.50 3.56 12.38
N ASN A 158 23.35 2.51 12.34
CA ASN A 158 23.24 1.42 11.40
C ASN A 158 22.55 0.23 12.07
N PHE A 159 21.29 0.03 11.72
CA PHE A 159 20.41 -0.97 12.27
C PHE A 159 20.50 -2.33 11.54
N ASP A 160 21.73 -2.78 11.23
CA ASP A 160 22.02 -4.03 10.51
C ASP A 160 21.38 -5.28 11.12
N ARG A 161 21.06 -5.23 12.43
CA ARG A 161 20.42 -6.34 13.16
C ARG A 161 18.90 -6.36 13.04
N LEU A 162 18.28 -5.32 12.47
CA LEU A 162 16.83 -5.29 12.26
C LEU A 162 16.45 -6.29 11.17
N LEU A 163 15.70 -7.31 11.59
CA LEU A 163 15.04 -8.24 10.67
C LEU A 163 13.58 -7.83 10.43
N GLU A 164 12.99 -7.09 11.36
CA GLU A 164 11.60 -6.63 11.30
C GLU A 164 11.56 -5.13 11.54
N VAL A 165 10.96 -4.38 10.61
CA VAL A 165 10.80 -2.93 10.67
C VAL A 165 9.33 -2.58 10.49
N CYS A 166 8.80 -1.71 11.36
CA CYS A 166 7.45 -1.17 11.27
C CYS A 166 7.51 0.35 11.37
N VAL A 167 7.08 1.01 10.30
CA VAL A 167 6.98 2.47 10.18
C VAL A 167 5.57 2.85 9.68
N HIS A 168 4.56 2.29 10.35
CA HIS A 168 3.15 2.58 10.14
C HIS A 168 2.81 4.06 10.37
N ASP A 169 2.02 4.66 9.48
CA ASP A 169 1.48 6.03 9.62
C ASP A 169 2.54 7.11 9.94
N GLN A 170 3.60 7.14 9.13
CA GLN A 170 4.75 8.04 9.31
C GLN A 170 4.84 9.16 8.27
N ASN A 171 3.83 9.30 7.39
CA ASN A 171 3.82 10.19 6.22
C ASN A 171 4.91 9.90 5.19
N ILE A 172 5.28 8.62 5.03
CA ILE A 172 6.31 8.22 4.09
C ILE A 172 5.76 8.28 2.67
N SER A 173 6.43 9.00 1.76
CA SER A 173 6.06 9.04 0.34
C SER A 173 7.16 8.55 -0.59
N LYS A 174 8.37 8.34 -0.07
CA LYS A 174 9.56 7.94 -0.84
C LYS A 174 10.36 6.87 -0.11
N ALA A 175 11.12 6.08 -0.85
CA ALA A 175 12.01 5.07 -0.27
C ALA A 175 13.13 5.68 0.59
N GLY A 176 13.97 6.54 0.00
CA GLY A 176 15.24 6.96 0.60
C GLY A 176 16.26 5.81 0.71
N GLU A 177 17.38 6.06 1.38
CA GLU A 177 18.53 5.14 1.49
C GLU A 177 18.36 4.14 2.65
N VAL A 178 17.41 3.21 2.51
CA VAL A 178 17.10 2.18 3.53
C VAL A 178 18.19 1.12 3.63
N ALA A 179 18.85 0.75 2.53
CA ALA A 179 19.96 -0.21 2.54
C ALA A 179 21.12 0.23 3.46
N SER A 180 21.36 1.55 3.58
CA SER A 180 22.39 2.10 4.46
C SER A 180 22.07 2.01 5.96
N LEU A 181 20.80 1.75 6.28
CA LEU A 181 20.29 1.77 7.65
C LEU A 181 19.93 0.39 8.17
N CYS A 182 19.34 -0.47 7.35
CA CYS A 182 18.87 -1.78 7.78
C CYS A 182 18.83 -2.76 6.60
N PRO A 183 20.00 -3.16 6.07
CA PRO A 183 20.10 -3.97 4.85
C PRO A 183 19.54 -5.40 5.00
N ASN A 184 19.47 -5.93 6.22
CA ASN A 184 19.07 -7.32 6.49
C ASN A 184 17.59 -7.50 6.85
N VAL A 185 16.75 -6.48 6.59
CA VAL A 185 15.31 -6.55 6.89
C VAL A 185 14.63 -7.64 6.07
N ARG A 186 13.84 -8.46 6.77
CA ARG A 186 13.07 -9.58 6.21
C ARG A 186 11.56 -9.33 6.27
N SER A 187 11.09 -8.52 7.22
CA SER A 187 9.69 -8.11 7.35
C SER A 187 9.61 -6.60 7.44
N LEU A 188 8.92 -5.97 6.49
CA LEU A 188 8.76 -4.52 6.43
C LEU A 188 7.28 -4.15 6.42
N ASP A 189 6.86 -3.40 7.44
CA ASP A 189 5.55 -2.78 7.52
C ASP A 189 5.67 -1.27 7.27
N VAL A 190 5.16 -0.85 6.12
CA VAL A 190 5.05 0.55 5.68
C VAL A 190 3.59 0.93 5.45
N SER A 191 2.67 0.28 6.16
CA SER A 191 1.24 0.50 6.02
C SER A 191 0.79 1.91 6.43
N ARG A 192 -0.32 2.36 5.85
CA ARG A 192 -0.96 3.66 6.12
C ARG A 192 -0.02 4.85 5.92
N ASN A 193 0.74 4.85 4.83
CA ASN A 193 1.64 5.95 4.46
C ASN A 193 1.13 6.70 3.21
N LEU A 194 2.00 7.46 2.56
CA LEU A 194 1.70 8.36 1.45
C LEU A 194 2.36 7.90 0.14
N PHE A 195 2.58 6.60 -0.04
CA PHE A 195 2.98 6.07 -1.34
C PHE A 195 1.86 6.29 -2.35
N CYS A 196 2.18 6.94 -3.47
CA CYS A 196 1.22 7.23 -4.53
C CYS A 196 1.27 6.23 -5.70
N ASN A 197 2.32 5.41 -5.80
CA ASN A 197 2.50 4.40 -6.84
C ASN A 197 3.45 3.29 -6.36
N TRP A 198 3.58 2.22 -7.15
CA TRP A 198 4.45 1.09 -6.84
C TRP A 198 5.94 1.32 -7.10
N ARG A 199 6.35 2.38 -7.80
CA ARG A 199 7.78 2.62 -8.09
C ARG A 199 8.59 2.79 -6.81
N GLU A 200 8.04 3.51 -5.84
CA GLU A 200 8.70 3.71 -4.55
C GLU A 200 8.77 2.40 -3.73
N VAL A 201 7.74 1.56 -3.80
CA VAL A 201 7.74 0.25 -3.13
C VAL A 201 8.73 -0.72 -3.78
N ILE A 202 8.85 -0.69 -5.12
CA ILE A 202 9.88 -1.42 -5.86
C ILE A 202 11.28 -0.94 -5.44
N GLN A 203 11.48 0.38 -5.32
CA GLN A 203 12.75 0.96 -4.88
C GLN A 203 13.12 0.57 -3.45
N LEU A 204 12.12 0.42 -2.55
CA LEU A 204 12.34 -0.14 -1.21
C LEU A 204 12.79 -1.60 -1.28
N SER A 205 12.08 -2.43 -2.04
CA SER A 205 12.39 -3.86 -2.14
C SER A 205 13.74 -4.12 -2.81
N ALA A 206 14.11 -3.30 -3.80
CA ALA A 206 15.41 -3.37 -4.48
C ALA A 206 16.61 -3.18 -3.51
N GLN A 207 16.40 -2.44 -2.43
CA GLN A 207 17.40 -2.19 -1.38
C GLN A 207 17.45 -3.28 -0.31
N LEU A 208 16.46 -4.18 -0.26
CA LEU A 208 16.27 -5.18 0.79
C LEU A 208 16.24 -6.59 0.19
N PRO A 209 17.42 -7.16 -0.17
CA PRO A 209 17.50 -8.42 -0.91
C PRO A 209 16.94 -9.63 -0.14
N ASP A 210 16.89 -9.55 1.19
CA ASP A 210 16.39 -10.59 2.09
C ASP A 210 14.90 -10.43 2.46
N LEU A 211 14.19 -9.45 1.87
CA LEU A 211 12.79 -9.16 2.19
C LEU A 211 11.87 -10.35 1.84
N ARG A 212 11.11 -10.82 2.83
CA ARG A 212 10.18 -11.95 2.73
C ARG A 212 8.74 -11.57 3.01
N GLU A 213 8.53 -10.60 3.89
CA GLU A 213 7.19 -10.12 4.25
C GLU A 213 7.11 -8.61 4.03
N LEU A 214 6.06 -8.18 3.34
CA LEU A 214 5.81 -6.77 3.08
C LEU A 214 4.35 -6.44 3.41
N ASP A 215 4.16 -5.44 4.27
CA ASP A 215 2.85 -4.86 4.53
C ASP A 215 2.81 -3.42 4.00
N VAL A 216 1.98 -3.22 2.97
CA VAL A 216 1.72 -1.93 2.34
C VAL A 216 0.24 -1.54 2.49
N ASN A 217 -0.49 -2.17 3.41
CA ASN A 217 -1.93 -1.95 3.58
C ASN A 217 -2.25 -0.46 3.82
N LYS A 218 -3.48 -0.05 3.48
CA LYS A 218 -3.95 1.34 3.65
C LYS A 218 -3.10 2.39 2.91
N ASN A 219 -2.41 2.01 1.85
CA ASN A 219 -1.79 2.94 0.89
C ASN A 219 -2.59 2.92 -0.42
N ARG A 220 -3.01 4.09 -0.89
CA ARG A 220 -3.70 4.22 -2.19
C ARG A 220 -2.68 4.51 -3.29
N MET A 221 -2.23 3.45 -3.95
CA MET A 221 -1.16 3.50 -4.95
C MET A 221 -1.73 3.26 -6.34
N ALA A 222 -1.35 4.12 -7.29
CA ALA A 222 -1.68 3.93 -8.70
C ALA A 222 -0.81 2.84 -9.33
N ILE A 223 -1.40 2.12 -10.29
CA ILE A 223 -0.67 1.27 -11.22
C ILE A 223 -0.45 2.10 -12.48
N ASP A 224 0.75 2.64 -12.61
CA ASP A 224 1.12 3.59 -13.66
C ASP A 224 2.25 3.05 -14.55
N MET A 225 2.39 1.73 -14.57
CA MET A 225 3.33 0.97 -15.39
C MET A 225 2.60 -0.19 -16.07
N PRO A 226 2.95 -0.51 -17.32
CA PRO A 226 2.36 -1.66 -18.01
C PRO A 226 2.86 -2.99 -17.42
N GLU A 227 2.12 -4.06 -17.65
CA GLU A 227 2.40 -5.39 -17.10
C GLU A 227 3.79 -5.91 -17.47
N GLU A 228 4.28 -5.62 -18.68
CA GLU A 228 5.61 -6.02 -19.12
C GLU A 228 6.72 -5.39 -18.26
N THR A 229 6.56 -4.11 -17.87
CA THR A 229 7.49 -3.44 -16.98
C THR A 229 7.42 -4.01 -15.57
N LEU A 230 6.20 -4.31 -15.07
CA LEU A 230 6.02 -4.97 -13.78
C LEU A 230 6.73 -6.32 -13.74
N ALA A 231 6.58 -7.14 -14.79
CA ALA A 231 7.25 -8.43 -14.90
C ALA A 231 8.78 -8.31 -14.90
N GLN A 232 9.35 -7.31 -15.59
CA GLN A 232 10.80 -7.05 -15.59
C GLN A 232 11.32 -6.64 -14.21
N LEU A 233 10.51 -5.93 -13.42
CA LEU A 233 10.85 -5.48 -12.07
C LEU A 233 10.62 -6.53 -10.99
N SER A 234 10.12 -7.72 -11.33
CA SER A 234 9.87 -8.84 -10.41
C SER A 234 11.12 -9.33 -9.67
N ILE A 235 12.31 -9.10 -10.23
CA ILE A 235 13.59 -9.43 -9.60
C ILE A 235 13.75 -8.75 -8.23
N ASN A 236 13.14 -7.57 -8.04
CA ASN A 236 13.21 -6.82 -6.79
C ASN A 236 12.39 -7.46 -5.66
N PHE A 237 11.50 -8.41 -5.98
CA PHE A 237 10.69 -9.16 -5.00
C PHE A 237 10.94 -10.68 -5.11
N ALA A 238 12.12 -11.10 -5.58
CA ALA A 238 12.42 -12.50 -5.87
C ALA A 238 12.34 -13.45 -4.65
N ASN A 239 12.35 -12.89 -3.43
CA ASN A 239 12.26 -13.61 -2.15
C ASN A 239 10.98 -13.28 -1.36
N LEU A 240 10.07 -12.47 -1.91
CA LEU A 240 8.85 -12.10 -1.20
C LEU A 240 7.90 -13.29 -1.11
N GLU A 241 7.59 -13.70 0.12
CA GLU A 241 6.75 -14.86 0.45
C GLU A 241 5.37 -14.43 0.96
N LYS A 242 5.27 -13.24 1.59
CA LYS A 242 4.03 -12.73 2.17
C LYS A 242 3.81 -11.26 1.83
N LEU A 243 2.59 -10.95 1.42
CA LEU A 243 2.21 -9.59 1.04
C LEU A 243 0.83 -9.23 1.61
N ASN A 244 0.76 -8.06 2.24
CA ASN A 244 -0.50 -7.44 2.63
C ASN A 244 -0.74 -6.16 1.83
N ILE A 245 -1.79 -6.19 1.00
CA ILE A 245 -2.29 -5.10 0.14
C ILE A 245 -3.75 -4.78 0.48
N SER A 246 -4.14 -4.94 1.75
CA SER A 246 -5.49 -4.67 2.21
C SER A 246 -5.80 -3.17 2.23
N VAL A 247 -7.06 -2.79 1.98
CA VAL A 247 -7.51 -1.39 2.01
C VAL A 247 -6.69 -0.47 1.07
N CYS A 248 -6.22 -1.01 -0.05
CA CYS A 248 -5.43 -0.28 -1.04
C CYS A 248 -6.26 0.22 -2.22
N ASP A 249 -7.57 -0.07 -2.21
CA ASP A 249 -8.57 0.40 -3.17
C ASP A 249 -8.58 -0.35 -4.52
N TYR A 250 -7.97 -1.54 -4.56
CA TYR A 250 -7.80 -2.33 -5.79
C TYR A 250 -9.03 -3.16 -6.16
N GLU A 251 -9.21 -3.38 -7.46
CA GLU A 251 -10.01 -4.47 -8.01
C GLU A 251 -9.13 -5.71 -8.26
N TRP A 252 -9.74 -6.85 -8.61
CA TRP A 252 -8.94 -8.06 -8.88
C TRP A 252 -8.04 -7.92 -10.10
N ALA A 253 -8.49 -7.20 -11.14
CA ALA A 253 -7.69 -6.93 -12.33
C ALA A 253 -6.39 -6.19 -11.98
N ASP A 254 -6.47 -5.21 -11.07
CA ASP A 254 -5.30 -4.49 -10.56
C ASP A 254 -4.33 -5.44 -9.85
N ILE A 255 -4.85 -6.33 -9.00
CA ILE A 255 -4.05 -7.33 -8.28
C ILE A 255 -3.39 -8.31 -9.27
N LEU A 256 -4.09 -8.73 -10.32
CA LEU A 256 -3.51 -9.58 -11.36
C LEU A 256 -2.39 -8.86 -12.12
N ALA A 257 -2.59 -7.61 -12.52
CA ALA A 257 -1.53 -6.82 -13.17
C ALA A 257 -0.29 -6.73 -12.27
N LEU A 258 -0.48 -6.38 -10.98
CA LEU A 258 0.59 -6.28 -9.99
C LEU A 258 1.25 -7.60 -9.65
N SER A 259 0.54 -8.72 -9.72
CA SER A 259 1.07 -10.04 -9.35
C SER A 259 2.24 -10.51 -10.20
N HIS A 260 2.49 -9.87 -11.35
CA HIS A 260 3.71 -10.04 -12.13
C HIS A 260 4.98 -9.65 -11.35
N LEU A 261 4.86 -8.80 -10.32
CA LEU A 261 5.96 -8.43 -9.45
C LEU A 261 6.37 -9.55 -8.49
N TRP A 262 5.49 -10.50 -8.13
CA TRP A 262 5.68 -11.38 -6.97
C TRP A 262 5.75 -12.88 -7.36
N PRO A 263 6.84 -13.34 -7.99
CA PRO A 263 6.89 -14.65 -8.62
C PRO A 263 6.88 -15.84 -7.64
N LYS A 264 7.18 -15.62 -6.36
CA LYS A 264 7.24 -16.67 -5.31
C LYS A 264 6.26 -16.45 -4.16
N LEU A 265 5.26 -15.58 -4.33
CA LEU A 265 4.35 -15.23 -3.25
C LEU A 265 3.56 -16.45 -2.77
N ASN A 266 3.54 -16.67 -1.46
CA ASN A 266 2.88 -17.82 -0.82
C ASN A 266 1.61 -17.40 -0.07
N GLU A 267 1.66 -16.27 0.65
CA GLU A 267 0.51 -15.69 1.36
C GLU A 267 0.18 -14.29 0.84
N MET A 268 -1.07 -14.08 0.42
CA MET A 268 -1.58 -12.77 0.05
C MET A 268 -2.80 -12.39 0.89
N ILE A 269 -2.72 -11.22 1.50
CA ILE A 269 -3.81 -10.59 2.24
C ILE A 269 -4.29 -9.39 1.44
N ALA A 270 -5.46 -9.51 0.82
CA ALA A 270 -6.07 -8.48 -0.03
C ALA A 270 -7.48 -8.12 0.48
N ALA A 271 -7.61 -7.97 1.79
CA ALA A 271 -8.88 -7.71 2.46
C ALA A 271 -9.35 -6.25 2.25
N TYR A 272 -10.67 -6.04 2.32
CA TYR A 272 -11.31 -4.72 2.29
C TYR A 272 -10.90 -3.85 1.09
N ASN A 273 -10.78 -4.50 -0.07
CA ASN A 273 -10.56 -3.85 -1.36
C ASN A 273 -11.90 -3.76 -2.13
N ARG A 274 -11.86 -3.52 -3.44
CA ARG A 274 -13.05 -3.38 -4.31
C ARG A 274 -13.31 -4.62 -5.15
N ILE A 275 -12.86 -5.79 -4.71
CA ILE A 275 -12.94 -7.02 -5.50
C ILE A 275 -14.39 -7.50 -5.57
N LYS A 276 -15.01 -7.35 -6.75
CA LYS A 276 -16.36 -7.83 -7.07
C LYS A 276 -16.36 -9.00 -8.03
N THR A 277 -15.42 -8.98 -8.98
CA THR A 277 -15.27 -9.95 -10.06
C THR A 277 -13.86 -10.51 -10.02
N ILE A 278 -13.70 -11.79 -10.31
CA ILE A 278 -12.43 -12.50 -10.27
C ILE A 278 -12.18 -13.05 -11.67
N ILE A 279 -11.20 -12.47 -12.35
CA ILE A 279 -10.65 -13.05 -13.58
C ILE A 279 -9.77 -14.25 -13.17
N PRO A 280 -9.94 -15.43 -13.78
CA PRO A 280 -9.12 -16.60 -13.43
C PRO A 280 -7.61 -16.31 -13.52
N PRO A 281 -6.83 -16.48 -12.44
CA PRO A 281 -5.38 -16.33 -12.49
C PRO A 281 -4.76 -17.52 -13.24
N THR A 282 -4.44 -17.33 -14.51
CA THR A 282 -3.85 -18.38 -15.37
C THR A 282 -2.32 -18.25 -15.52
N VAL A 283 -1.78 -17.04 -15.36
CA VAL A 283 -0.35 -16.74 -15.59
C VAL A 283 0.42 -16.67 -14.27
N THR A 284 -0.04 -15.84 -13.33
CA THR A 284 0.63 -15.50 -12.06
C THR A 284 -0.03 -16.21 -10.86
N LEU A 285 0.45 -15.93 -9.64
CA LEU A 285 -0.11 -16.42 -8.37
C LEU A 285 -0.14 -17.96 -8.20
N ARG A 286 0.58 -18.71 -9.04
CA ARG A 286 0.58 -20.19 -9.05
C ARG A 286 1.17 -20.81 -7.77
N THR A 287 2.01 -20.07 -7.06
CA THR A 287 2.66 -20.49 -5.81
C THR A 287 1.80 -20.27 -4.57
N LEU A 288 0.71 -19.51 -4.70
CA LEU A 288 -0.06 -19.06 -3.55
C LEU A 288 -0.76 -20.24 -2.86
N THR A 289 -0.59 -20.31 -1.53
CA THR A 289 -1.25 -21.31 -0.67
C THR A 289 -2.26 -20.68 0.27
N VAL A 290 -2.10 -19.40 0.61
CA VAL A 290 -3.00 -18.65 1.48
C VAL A 290 -3.49 -17.40 0.77
N LEU A 291 -4.81 -17.28 0.61
CA LEU A 291 -5.46 -16.11 0.04
C LEU A 291 -6.55 -15.61 0.99
N LYS A 292 -6.45 -14.35 1.40
CA LYS A 292 -7.45 -13.70 2.25
C LYS A 292 -8.09 -12.55 1.50
N LEU A 293 -9.36 -12.67 1.18
CA LEU A 293 -10.17 -11.67 0.48
C LEU A 293 -11.30 -11.12 1.36
N ASP A 294 -11.12 -11.16 2.69
CA ASP A 294 -12.14 -10.76 3.65
C ASP A 294 -12.64 -9.32 3.38
N GLY A 295 -13.92 -9.05 3.63
CA GLY A 295 -14.50 -7.71 3.53
C GLY A 295 -14.58 -7.13 2.12
N ASN A 296 -14.34 -7.93 1.07
CA ASN A 296 -14.51 -7.50 -0.31
C ASN A 296 -15.99 -7.61 -0.74
N PRO A 297 -16.46 -6.76 -1.68
CA PRO A 297 -17.82 -6.80 -2.22
C PRO A 297 -18.07 -7.98 -3.19
N LEU A 298 -17.56 -9.16 -2.85
CA LEU A 298 -17.71 -10.40 -3.62
C LEU A 298 -19.04 -11.07 -3.24
N ALA A 299 -19.99 -11.11 -4.16
CA ALA A 299 -21.35 -11.59 -3.91
C ALA A 299 -21.69 -12.94 -4.55
N SER A 300 -21.03 -13.26 -5.67
CA SER A 300 -21.32 -14.46 -6.47
C SER A 300 -20.28 -15.56 -6.22
N TRP A 301 -20.75 -16.78 -5.95
CA TRP A 301 -19.85 -17.94 -5.82
C TRP A 301 -19.18 -18.32 -7.14
N TYR A 302 -19.80 -18.00 -8.28
CA TYR A 302 -19.18 -18.22 -9.59
C TYR A 302 -17.85 -17.47 -9.75
N GLU A 303 -17.74 -16.29 -9.14
CA GLU A 303 -16.47 -15.54 -9.11
C GLU A 303 -15.44 -16.26 -8.22
N VAL A 304 -15.87 -16.81 -7.09
CA VAL A 304 -14.99 -17.61 -6.21
C VAL A 304 -14.45 -18.82 -6.99
N MET A 305 -15.29 -19.50 -7.77
CA MET A 305 -14.87 -20.67 -8.57
C MET A 305 -13.72 -20.37 -9.54
N ASN A 306 -13.57 -19.13 -10.01
CA ASN A 306 -12.43 -18.72 -10.85
C ASN A 306 -11.08 -18.86 -10.12
N LEU A 307 -11.06 -18.83 -8.79
CA LEU A 307 -9.87 -19.11 -7.97
C LEU A 307 -9.49 -20.60 -7.97
N GLY A 308 -10.37 -21.50 -8.42
CA GLY A 308 -10.08 -22.92 -8.50
C GLY A 308 -8.98 -23.29 -9.50
N THR A 309 -8.55 -22.36 -10.36
CA THR A 309 -7.33 -22.50 -11.17
C THR A 309 -6.05 -22.51 -10.32
N MET A 310 -6.11 -22.01 -9.08
CA MET A 310 -5.00 -21.96 -8.14
C MET A 310 -4.82 -23.32 -7.44
N LYS A 311 -4.19 -24.27 -8.13
CA LYS A 311 -4.05 -25.67 -7.67
C LYS A 311 -3.24 -25.89 -6.39
N ASN A 312 -2.59 -24.85 -5.86
CA ASN A 312 -1.85 -24.89 -4.59
C ASN A 312 -2.57 -24.23 -3.42
N LEU A 313 -3.75 -23.65 -3.65
CA LEU A 313 -4.48 -22.93 -2.62
C LEU A 313 -4.97 -23.88 -1.53
N LYS A 314 -4.57 -23.61 -0.28
CA LYS A 314 -4.89 -24.38 0.92
C LYS A 314 -5.82 -23.65 1.86
N VAL A 315 -5.64 -22.35 2.00
CA VAL A 315 -6.45 -21.50 2.88
C VAL A 315 -7.08 -20.40 2.05
N LEU A 316 -8.41 -20.36 2.04
CA LEU A 316 -9.18 -19.30 1.42
C LEU A 316 -10.05 -18.62 2.48
N SER A 317 -9.85 -17.33 2.68
CA SER A 317 -10.66 -16.53 3.61
C SER A 317 -11.56 -15.57 2.84
N LEU A 318 -12.87 -15.69 3.06
CA LEU A 318 -13.94 -14.92 2.43
C LEU A 318 -14.91 -14.39 3.49
N ASN A 319 -14.40 -14.04 4.67
CA ASN A 319 -15.22 -13.49 5.75
C ASN A 319 -15.74 -12.11 5.37
N ASP A 320 -16.91 -11.73 5.88
CA ASP A 320 -17.49 -10.40 5.68
C ASP A 320 -17.63 -10.02 4.19
N CYS A 321 -17.71 -11.02 3.31
CA CYS A 321 -18.07 -10.84 1.92
C CYS A 321 -19.61 -10.71 1.79
N GLN A 322 -20.11 -10.65 0.55
CA GLN A 322 -21.54 -10.49 0.26
C GLN A 322 -22.14 -11.77 -0.34
N ILE A 323 -21.52 -12.93 -0.06
CA ILE A 323 -21.90 -14.21 -0.65
C ILE A 323 -23.27 -14.62 -0.12
N THR A 324 -24.17 -14.97 -1.04
CA THR A 324 -25.57 -15.31 -0.71
C THR A 324 -25.90 -16.79 -0.87
N GLU A 325 -25.11 -17.50 -1.69
CA GLU A 325 -25.25 -18.94 -1.95
C GLU A 325 -23.89 -19.57 -2.27
N ILE A 326 -23.79 -20.89 -2.13
CA ILE A 326 -22.64 -21.69 -2.54
C ILE A 326 -23.14 -22.72 -3.57
N ARG A 327 -22.70 -22.61 -4.82
CA ARG A 327 -23.10 -23.52 -5.91
C ARG A 327 -21.93 -23.85 -6.83
N PHE A 328 -21.62 -25.13 -6.96
CA PHE A 328 -20.53 -25.61 -7.83
C PHE A 328 -21.02 -25.99 -9.23
N ASN A 329 -22.25 -26.48 -9.35
CA ASN A 329 -22.88 -26.91 -10.58
C ASN A 329 -24.41 -26.80 -10.45
N ASP A 330 -25.11 -26.88 -11.58
CA ASP A 330 -26.57 -26.99 -11.60
C ASP A 330 -27.04 -28.45 -11.54
N ASN A 331 -26.15 -29.40 -11.83
CA ASN A 331 -26.43 -30.83 -11.87
C ASN A 331 -25.59 -31.60 -10.81
N PRO A 332 -26.23 -32.29 -9.83
CA PRO A 332 -25.53 -33.00 -8.76
C PRO A 332 -24.53 -34.08 -9.21
N ASP A 333 -24.72 -34.65 -10.40
CA ASP A 333 -23.88 -35.72 -10.93
C ASP A 333 -22.56 -35.22 -11.57
N ASP A 334 -22.44 -33.90 -11.81
CA ASP A 334 -21.26 -33.32 -12.45
C ASP A 334 -20.16 -33.07 -11.41
N LYS A 335 -19.09 -33.86 -11.44
CA LYS A 335 -17.92 -33.57 -10.58
C LYS A 335 -17.26 -32.26 -10.99
N VAL A 336 -16.93 -31.44 -10.01
CA VAL A 336 -16.24 -30.15 -10.21
C VAL A 336 -14.83 -30.25 -9.61
N ASP A 337 -13.81 -30.33 -10.47
CA ASP A 337 -12.40 -30.45 -10.09
C ASP A 337 -11.78 -29.07 -9.77
N LEU A 338 -12.33 -28.39 -8.77
CA LEU A 338 -11.83 -27.10 -8.25
C LEU A 338 -11.34 -27.29 -6.81
N PHE A 339 -10.40 -26.45 -6.37
CA PHE A 339 -9.95 -26.41 -4.97
C PHE A 339 -9.40 -27.74 -4.40
N GLU A 340 -8.70 -28.52 -5.23
CA GLU A 340 -8.20 -29.87 -4.88
C GLU A 340 -7.35 -29.93 -3.60
N LYS A 341 -6.60 -28.86 -3.28
CA LYS A 341 -5.75 -28.77 -2.08
C LYS A 341 -6.32 -27.87 -0.98
N LEU A 342 -7.56 -27.41 -1.12
CA LEU A 342 -8.15 -26.50 -0.15
C LEU A 342 -8.45 -27.25 1.15
N GLU A 343 -7.78 -26.83 2.21
CA GLU A 343 -7.86 -27.41 3.54
C GLU A 343 -8.81 -26.60 4.44
N VAL A 344 -8.81 -25.27 4.28
CA VAL A 344 -9.56 -24.35 5.15
C VAL A 344 -10.28 -23.30 4.31
N LEU A 345 -11.58 -23.14 4.58
CA LEU A 345 -12.43 -22.12 3.98
C LEU A 345 -13.14 -21.34 5.09
N PHE A 346 -12.89 -20.03 5.15
CA PHE A 346 -13.58 -19.14 6.08
C PHE A 346 -14.67 -18.34 5.37
N LEU A 347 -15.90 -18.41 5.89
CA LEU A 347 -17.10 -17.79 5.30
C LEU A 347 -17.94 -17.01 6.32
N ASN A 348 -17.35 -16.66 7.46
CA ASN A 348 -18.03 -15.96 8.55
C ASN A 348 -18.67 -14.67 8.04
N ARG A 349 -19.84 -14.30 8.58
CA ARG A 349 -20.51 -13.00 8.33
C ARG A 349 -20.86 -12.72 6.86
N ASN A 350 -21.09 -13.78 6.07
CA ASN A 350 -21.76 -13.70 4.78
C ASN A 350 -23.29 -13.73 4.92
N ARG A 351 -24.03 -13.71 3.80
CA ARG A 351 -25.50 -13.70 3.73
C ARG A 351 -26.05 -15.02 3.17
N ILE A 352 -25.41 -16.13 3.53
CA ILE A 352 -25.72 -17.45 2.97
C ILE A 352 -27.05 -17.92 3.57
N ASN A 353 -28.11 -17.89 2.78
CA ASN A 353 -29.46 -18.23 3.21
C ASN A 353 -29.82 -19.70 2.91
N ASP A 354 -29.14 -20.32 1.94
CA ASP A 354 -29.35 -21.70 1.55
C ASP A 354 -28.00 -22.42 1.49
N VAL A 355 -27.89 -23.45 2.32
CA VAL A 355 -26.73 -24.34 2.40
C VAL A 355 -27.16 -25.67 1.80
N SER A 356 -27.80 -25.64 0.62
CA SER A 356 -27.97 -26.81 -0.23
C SER A 356 -26.59 -27.19 -0.78
N ILE A 357 -25.75 -27.74 0.10
CA ILE A 357 -24.43 -28.23 -0.28
C ILE A 357 -24.66 -29.50 -1.10
N VAL A 358 -24.64 -29.35 -2.42
CA VAL A 358 -24.31 -30.49 -3.28
C VAL A 358 -22.83 -30.76 -3.06
N ILE A 359 -22.54 -31.54 -2.02
CA ILE A 359 -21.18 -31.97 -1.69
C ILE A 359 -20.77 -33.00 -2.75
N GLY A 360 -20.18 -32.53 -3.84
CA GLY A 360 -19.22 -33.33 -4.59
C GLY A 360 -18.00 -33.57 -3.70
N THR A 361 -18.04 -34.55 -2.80
CA THR A 361 -16.89 -35.06 -2.01
C THR A 361 -16.09 -34.11 -1.08
N PHE A 362 -16.46 -32.84 -0.91
CA PHE A 362 -15.76 -31.91 0.01
C PHE A 362 -16.24 -32.03 1.47
N LEU A 363 -15.48 -32.74 2.32
CA LEU A 363 -15.48 -32.55 3.77
C LEU A 363 -14.46 -31.44 4.11
N ILE A 364 -14.76 -30.19 3.74
CA ILE A 364 -13.99 -29.05 4.25
C ILE A 364 -14.53 -28.75 5.65
N GLY A 365 -13.64 -28.57 6.63
CA GLY A 365 -14.00 -27.97 7.90
C GLY A 365 -14.47 -26.53 7.65
N VAL A 366 -15.76 -26.35 7.39
CA VAL A 366 -16.36 -25.02 7.27
C VAL A 366 -16.46 -24.46 8.68
N ALA A 367 -15.51 -23.59 9.05
CA ALA A 367 -15.64 -22.77 10.24
C ALA A 367 -16.57 -21.61 9.90
N MET A 368 -17.86 -21.77 10.25
CA MET A 368 -18.91 -20.75 10.11
C MET A 368 -18.86 -19.70 11.20
#